data_AF-A0A519H9D5-F1
#
_entry.id   AF-A0A519H9D5-F1
#
_cell.length_a   1.000
_cell.length_b   1.000
_cell.length_c   1.000
_cell.angle_alpha   90.00
_cell.angle_beta   90.00
_cell.angle_gamma   90.00
#
_symmetry.space_group_name_H-M   'P 1'
#
loop_
_entity.id
_entity.type
_entity.pdbx_description
1 polymer ?
#
loop_
_entity_poly.entity_id
_entity_poly.type
_entity_poly.pdbx_seq_one_letter_code
_entity_poly.pdbx_strand_id
1 'polypeptide(L)'
;MPNIASILKEEIARVARKEVRASTDRLKQITTQHRSELAALKRRITELEQSVAKLRKGATRGQPAAAAAEPESDGKAFRYSAKGLTAQRKRLGLSAAQLARLLDVSVQSVYKWEEGAARPRA
;
A
#
# COMPACT_ATOMS: atom_id res chain seq x y z
N MET A 1 2.69 27.76 -68.98
CA MET A 1 1.39 27.98 -68.31
C MET A 1 1.29 27.02 -67.14
N PRO A 2 1.16 27.48 -65.89
CA PRO A 2 1.00 26.59 -64.74
C PRO A 2 -0.25 25.71 -64.91
N ASN A 3 -0.14 24.42 -64.61
CA ASN A 3 -1.26 23.50 -64.67
C ASN A 3 -2.17 23.74 -63.46
N ILE A 4 -3.32 24.38 -63.66
CA ILE A 4 -4.25 24.74 -62.59
C ILE A 4 -4.71 23.50 -61.79
N ALA A 5 -4.84 22.35 -62.44
CA ALA A 5 -5.23 21.12 -61.78
C ALA A 5 -4.15 20.60 -60.81
N SER A 6 -2.86 20.85 -61.06
CA SER A 6 -1.80 20.45 -60.13
C SER A 6 -1.79 21.35 -58.90
N ILE A 7 -1.93 22.67 -59.09
CA ILE A 7 -1.98 23.66 -58.00
C ILE A 7 -3.17 23.38 -57.07
N LEU A 8 -4.36 23.11 -57.61
CA LEU A 8 -5.54 22.79 -56.80
C LEU A 8 -5.37 21.49 -56.01
N LYS A 9 -4.79 20.45 -56.61
CA LYS A 9 -4.53 19.17 -55.89
C LYS A 9 -3.52 19.35 -54.76
N GLU A 10 -2.48 20.14 -54.98
CA GLU A 10 -1.50 20.48 -53.95
C GLU A 10 -2.14 21.24 -52.78
N GLU A 11 -3.01 22.20 -53.08
CA GLU A 11 -3.70 22.98 -52.07
C GLU A 11 -4.70 22.14 -51.26
N ILE A 12 -5.47 21.28 -51.92
CA ILE A 12 -6.35 20.30 -51.26
C ILE A 12 -5.53 19.40 -50.32
N ALA A 13 -4.39 18.86 -50.79
CA ALA A 13 -3.54 18.03 -49.96
C ALA A 13 -2.95 18.80 -48.78
N ARG A 14 -2.59 20.08 -48.96
CA ARG A 14 -2.09 20.95 -47.90
C ARG A 14 -3.15 21.19 -46.82
N VAL A 15 -4.38 21.53 -47.20
CA VAL A 15 -5.50 21.73 -46.29
C VAL A 15 -5.86 20.43 -45.57
N ALA A 16 -5.99 19.31 -46.29
CA ALA A 16 -6.28 18.01 -45.68
C ALA A 16 -5.23 17.61 -44.63
N ARG A 17 -3.94 17.81 -44.91
CA ARG A 17 -2.87 17.56 -43.93
C ARG A 17 -2.97 18.49 -42.72
N LYS A 18 -3.38 19.75 -42.91
CA LYS A 18 -3.56 20.72 -41.82
C LYS A 18 -4.69 20.28 -40.88
N GLU A 19 -5.84 19.90 -41.44
CA GLU A 19 -7.00 19.44 -40.66
C GLU A 19 -6.71 18.14 -39.90
N VAL A 20 -6.02 17.18 -40.53
CA VAL A 20 -5.62 15.92 -39.86
C VAL A 20 -4.62 16.17 -38.72
N ARG A 21 -3.70 17.13 -38.87
CA ARG A 21 -2.80 17.51 -37.77
C ARG A 21 -3.58 18.15 -36.63
N ALA A 22 -4.43 19.14 -36.93
CA ALA A 22 -5.24 19.82 -35.93
C ALA A 22 -6.11 18.85 -35.10
N SER A 23 -6.70 17.83 -35.75
CA SER A 23 -7.51 16.82 -35.05
C SER A 23 -6.69 15.81 -34.24
N THR A 24 -5.46 15.48 -34.67
CA THR A 24 -4.65 14.42 -34.02
C THR A 24 -3.64 14.94 -32.99
N ASP A 25 -3.24 16.21 -33.05
CA ASP A 25 -2.15 16.73 -32.21
C ASP A 25 -2.52 16.74 -30.72
N ARG A 26 -3.78 17.07 -30.38
CA ARG A 26 -4.26 16.97 -29.00
C ARG A 26 -4.25 15.53 -28.49
N LEU A 27 -4.66 14.58 -29.32
CA LEU A 27 -4.66 13.15 -28.97
C LEU A 27 -3.24 12.62 -28.77
N LYS A 28 -2.29 13.01 -29.61
CA LYS A 28 -0.86 12.67 -29.43
C LYS A 28 -0.33 13.22 -28.12
N GLN A 29 -0.62 14.49 -27.79
CA GLN A 29 -0.19 15.11 -26.54
C GLN A 29 -0.73 14.36 -25.31
N ILE A 30 -2.03 14.06 -25.30
CA ILE A 30 -2.66 13.28 -24.23
C ILE A 30 -2.04 11.87 -24.13
N THR A 31 -1.77 11.22 -25.26
CA THR A 31 -1.15 9.89 -25.29
C THR A 31 0.26 9.91 -24.71
N THR A 32 1.07 10.92 -25.02
CA THR A 32 2.41 11.08 -24.43
C THR A 32 2.35 11.32 -22.94
N GLN A 33 1.39 12.14 -22.47
CA GLN A 33 1.17 12.41 -21.06
C GLN A 33 0.73 11.15 -20.30
N HIS A 34 -0.22 10.38 -20.83
CA HIS A 34 -0.63 9.12 -20.20
C HIS A 34 0.49 8.09 -20.16
N ARG A 35 1.35 8.03 -21.18
CA ARG A 35 2.51 7.13 -21.17
C ARG A 35 3.50 7.50 -20.05
N SER A 36 3.75 8.78 -19.80
CA SER A 36 4.64 9.22 -18.72
C SER A 36 4.00 8.96 -17.34
N GLU A 37 2.70 9.22 -17.18
CA GLU A 37 1.93 8.93 -15.97
C GLU A 37 1.92 7.43 -15.65
N LEU A 38 1.65 6.58 -16.65
CA LEU A 38 1.70 5.12 -16.49
C LEU A 38 3.09 4.63 -16.07
N ALA A 39 4.15 5.21 -16.63
CA ALA A 39 5.51 4.87 -16.23
C ALA A 39 5.79 5.28 -14.77
N ALA A 40 5.35 6.46 -14.36
CA ALA A 40 5.49 6.93 -12.98
C ALA A 40 4.71 6.05 -11.98
N LEU A 41 3.47 5.69 -12.31
CA LEU A 41 2.63 4.80 -11.50
C LEU A 41 3.25 3.41 -11.37
N LYS A 42 3.73 2.82 -12.48
CA LYS A 42 4.42 1.52 -12.44
C LYS A 42 5.65 1.56 -11.54
N ARG A 43 6.48 2.61 -11.64
CA ARG A 43 7.63 2.79 -10.72
C ARG A 43 7.17 2.85 -9.27
N ARG A 44 6.13 3.64 -8.98
CA ARG A 44 5.60 3.76 -7.62
C ARG A 44 5.08 2.44 -7.07
N ILE A 45 4.39 1.64 -7.89
CA ILE A 45 3.94 0.30 -7.52
C ILE A 45 5.14 -0.58 -7.16
N THR A 46 6.17 -0.61 -8.01
CA THR A 46 7.36 -1.43 -7.72
C THR A 46 8.09 -1.01 -6.44
N GLU A 47 8.17 0.29 -6.14
CA GLU A 47 8.73 0.80 -4.89
C GLU A 47 7.90 0.36 -3.67
N LEU A 48 6.58 0.46 -3.77
CA LEU A 48 5.67 0.03 -2.72
C LEU A 48 5.76 -1.47 -2.47
N GLU A 49 5.75 -2.28 -3.53
CA GLU A 49 5.93 -3.73 -3.45
C GLU A 49 7.26 -4.10 -2.76
N GLN A 50 8.36 -3.42 -3.12
CA GLN A 50 9.64 -3.59 -2.45
C GLN A 50 9.59 -3.19 -0.96
N SER A 51 8.91 -2.10 -0.63
CA SER A 51 8.74 -1.67 0.76
C SER A 51 7.97 -2.71 1.58
N VAL A 52 6.88 -3.25 1.02
CA VAL A 52 6.07 -4.31 1.63
C VAL A 52 6.91 -5.58 1.79
N ALA A 53 7.71 -5.96 0.80
CA ALA A 53 8.60 -7.12 0.89
C ALA A 53 9.65 -6.95 2.00
N LYS A 54 10.24 -5.75 2.14
CA LYS A 54 11.18 -5.43 3.22
C LYS A 54 10.50 -5.50 4.59
N LEU A 55 9.29 -4.94 4.73
CA LEU A 55 8.51 -4.99 5.96
C LEU A 55 8.14 -6.44 6.34
N ARG A 56 7.69 -7.25 5.37
CA ARG A 56 7.41 -8.68 5.58
C ARG A 56 8.66 -9.44 6.03
N LYS A 57 9.81 -9.19 5.41
CA LYS A 57 11.09 -9.82 5.79
C LYS A 57 11.58 -9.34 7.17
N GLY A 58 11.31 -8.10 7.53
CA GLY A 58 11.56 -7.56 8.88
C GLY A 58 10.66 -8.23 9.93
N ALA A 59 9.39 -8.45 9.60
CA ALA A 59 8.45 -9.17 10.47
C ALA A 59 8.84 -10.63 10.69
N THR A 60 9.36 -11.33 9.67
CA THR A 60 9.83 -12.72 9.84
C THR A 60 11.17 -12.83 10.56
N ARG A 61 12.02 -11.78 10.53
CA ARG A 61 13.27 -11.75 11.30
C ARG A 61 13.09 -11.31 12.76
N GLY A 62 11.92 -10.76 13.08
CA GLY A 62 11.54 -10.32 14.44
C GLY A 62 10.56 -11.25 15.16
N GLN A 63 10.10 -12.33 14.54
CA GLN A 63 9.37 -13.40 15.24
C GLN A 63 10.37 -14.45 15.73
N PRO A 64 10.59 -14.61 17.04
CA PRO A 64 11.10 -15.87 17.53
C PRO A 64 10.09 -16.94 17.07
N ALA A 65 10.60 -17.99 16.45
CA ALA A 65 9.79 -19.17 16.18
C ALA A 65 9.10 -19.57 17.47
N ALA A 66 7.78 -19.76 17.42
CA ALA A 66 7.00 -20.34 18.50
C ALA A 66 7.48 -21.79 18.70
N ALA A 67 8.60 -21.94 19.41
CA ALA A 67 8.98 -23.18 20.05
C ALA A 67 7.97 -23.41 21.17
N ALA A 68 7.22 -24.49 21.04
CA ALA A 68 6.47 -25.06 22.15
C ALA A 68 7.46 -25.39 23.27
N ALA A 69 7.58 -24.50 24.26
CA ALA A 69 8.19 -24.78 25.55
C ALA A 69 7.68 -23.75 26.56
N GLU A 70 6.78 -24.17 27.44
CA GLU A 70 6.83 -23.68 28.81
C GLU A 70 7.85 -24.54 29.59
N PRO A 71 8.31 -24.12 30.77
CA PRO A 71 8.50 -22.76 31.26
C PRO A 71 9.96 -22.55 31.71
N GLU A 72 10.54 -21.37 31.56
CA GLU A 72 11.49 -20.86 32.56
C GLU A 72 11.77 -19.38 32.36
N SER A 73 11.54 -18.65 33.44
CA SER A 73 11.85 -17.24 33.58
C SER A 73 13.35 -17.06 33.74
N ASP A 74 14.01 -16.40 32.78
CA ASP A 74 14.93 -15.31 33.14
C ASP A 74 15.32 -14.45 31.92
N GLY A 75 15.34 -13.13 32.12
CA GLY A 75 15.69 -12.16 31.07
C GLY A 75 14.77 -10.94 31.05
N LYS A 76 15.05 -9.96 31.93
CA LYS A 76 14.33 -8.66 32.05
C LYS A 76 12.81 -8.79 31.90
N ALA A 77 12.18 -9.38 32.91
CA ALA A 77 10.73 -9.55 32.96
C ALA A 77 10.00 -8.21 32.73
N PHE A 78 9.45 -8.01 31.53
CA PHE A 78 8.40 -7.03 31.30
C PHE A 78 7.25 -7.37 32.25
N ARG A 79 7.04 -6.53 33.26
CA ARG A 79 5.96 -6.72 34.24
C ARG A 79 4.63 -6.49 33.53
N TYR A 80 4.02 -7.56 33.04
CA TYR A 80 2.68 -7.51 32.48
C TYR A 80 1.65 -7.21 33.58
N SER A 81 0.83 -6.17 33.39
CA SER A 81 -0.28 -5.81 34.27
C SER A 81 -1.60 -5.82 33.51
N ALA A 82 -2.50 -6.73 33.87
CA ALA A 82 -3.84 -6.83 33.29
C ALA A 82 -4.62 -5.51 33.43
N LYS A 83 -4.54 -4.89 34.62
CA LYS A 83 -5.14 -3.57 34.89
C LYS A 83 -4.56 -2.47 34.00
N GLY A 84 -3.25 -2.53 33.72
CA GLY A 84 -2.57 -1.60 32.80
C GLY A 84 -3.07 -1.74 31.37
N LEU A 85 -3.26 -2.96 30.89
CA LEU A 85 -3.80 -3.23 29.56
C LEU A 85 -5.22 -2.64 29.41
N THR A 86 -6.11 -2.89 30.37
CA THR A 86 -7.47 -2.35 30.34
C THR A 86 -7.49 -0.82 30.40
N ALA A 87 -6.63 -0.23 31.23
CA ALA A 87 -6.51 1.23 31.33
C ALA A 87 -6.02 1.85 30.01
N GLN A 88 -5.03 1.23 29.36
CA GLN A 88 -4.51 1.68 28.07
C GLN A 88 -5.55 1.53 26.95
N ARG A 89 -6.28 0.42 26.92
CA ARG A 89 -7.37 0.21 25.96
C ARG A 89 -8.45 1.28 26.09
N LYS A 90 -8.88 1.57 27.33
CA LYS A 90 -9.86 2.62 27.62
C LYS A 90 -9.34 4.01 27.27
N ARG A 91 -8.07 4.32 27.58
CA ARG A 91 -7.44 5.61 27.23
C ARG A 91 -7.44 5.86 25.72
N LEU A 92 -7.28 4.81 24.92
CA LEU A 92 -7.28 4.88 23.46
C LEU A 92 -8.68 4.78 22.84
N GLY A 93 -9.74 4.64 23.65
CA GLY A 93 -11.11 4.52 23.15
C GLY A 93 -11.39 3.24 22.38
N LEU A 94 -10.59 2.19 22.56
CA LEU A 94 -10.69 0.95 21.80
C LEU A 94 -11.64 -0.05 22.48
N SER A 95 -12.47 -0.73 21.68
CA SER A 95 -13.17 -1.92 22.13
C SER A 95 -12.21 -3.12 22.20
N ALA A 96 -12.56 -4.15 22.97
CA ALA A 96 -11.75 -5.38 23.04
C ALA A 96 -11.58 -6.03 21.65
N ALA A 97 -12.61 -5.96 20.80
CA ALA A 97 -12.55 -6.48 19.43
C ALA A 97 -11.63 -5.66 18.52
N GLN A 98 -11.59 -4.33 18.67
CA GLN A 98 -10.66 -3.49 17.91
C GLN A 98 -9.21 -3.74 18.34
N LEU A 99 -8.98 -3.89 19.65
CA LEU A 99 -7.66 -4.24 20.17
C LEU A 99 -7.21 -5.64 19.68
N ALA A 100 -8.13 -6.60 19.66
CA ALA A 100 -7.88 -7.94 19.14
C ALA A 100 -7.47 -7.93 17.66
N ARG A 101 -8.17 -7.14 16.81
CA ARG A 101 -7.81 -6.96 15.39
C ARG A 101 -6.44 -6.29 15.21
N LEU A 102 -6.11 -5.30 16.05
CA LEU A 102 -4.83 -4.60 15.97
C LEU A 102 -3.65 -5.50 16.33
N LEU A 103 -3.87 -6.41 17.29
CA LEU A 103 -2.86 -7.34 17.79
C LEU A 103 -2.87 -8.70 17.07
N ASP A 104 -3.74 -8.87 16.07
CA ASP A 104 -3.97 -10.12 15.32
C ASP A 104 -4.23 -11.34 16.24
N VAL A 105 -5.03 -11.14 17.28
CA VAL A 105 -5.44 -12.18 18.24
C VAL A 105 -6.95 -12.30 18.30
N SER A 106 -7.45 -13.39 18.91
CA SER A 106 -8.88 -13.52 19.16
C SER A 106 -9.35 -12.54 20.25
N VAL A 107 -10.61 -12.13 20.16
CA VAL A 107 -11.25 -11.28 21.18
C VAL A 107 -11.21 -11.95 22.56
N GLN A 108 -11.34 -13.28 22.59
CA GLN A 108 -11.28 -14.08 23.81
C GLN A 108 -9.89 -14.02 24.47
N SER A 109 -8.81 -13.98 23.69
CA SER A 109 -7.45 -13.81 24.23
C SER A 109 -7.28 -12.46 24.93
N VAL A 110 -7.84 -11.39 24.36
CA VAL A 110 -7.81 -10.05 24.99
C VAL A 110 -8.57 -10.05 26.32
N TYR A 111 -9.74 -10.68 26.39
CA TYR A 111 -10.46 -10.78 27.66
C TYR A 111 -9.68 -11.58 28.71
N LYS A 112 -9.11 -12.74 28.34
CA LYS A 112 -8.25 -13.53 29.25
C LYS A 112 -7.03 -12.74 29.74
N TRP A 113 -6.51 -11.83 28.93
CA TRP A 113 -5.41 -10.94 29.30
C TRP A 113 -5.86 -9.82 30.25
N GLU A 114 -7.04 -9.23 30.03
CA GLU A 114 -7.64 -8.22 30.91
C GLU A 114 -8.07 -8.80 32.27
N GLU A 115 -8.50 -10.05 32.29
CA GLU A 115 -8.86 -10.80 33.51
C GLU A 115 -7.64 -11.37 34.24
N GLY A 116 -6.48 -11.36 33.59
CA GLY A 116 -5.24 -11.95 34.12
C GLY A 116 -5.21 -13.49 34.10
N ALA A 117 -6.22 -14.13 33.50
CA ALA A 117 -6.30 -15.58 33.32
C ALA A 117 -5.26 -16.14 32.34
N ALA A 118 -4.75 -15.30 31.43
CA ALA A 118 -3.63 -15.63 30.57
C ALA A 118 -2.71 -14.41 30.41
N ARG A 119 -1.44 -14.65 30.04
CA ARG A 119 -0.46 -13.60 29.75
C ARG A 119 -0.11 -13.59 28.26
N PRO A 120 0.17 -12.42 27.66
CA PRO A 120 0.73 -12.37 26.31
C PRO A 120 2.06 -13.11 26.28
N ARG A 121 2.24 -13.99 25.29
CA ARG A 121 3.54 -14.63 25.03
C ARG A 121 4.42 -13.59 24.31
N ALA A 122 5.64 -13.39 24.82
CA ALA A 122 6.67 -12.59 24.15
C ALA A 122 7.31 -13.40 23.02
#